data_AF-A0A0Q6VIF1-F1
#
_entry.id   AF-A0A0Q6VIF1-F1
#
_cell.length_a   1.000
_cell.length_b   1.000
_cell.length_c   1.000
_cell.angle_alpha   90.00
_cell.angle_beta   90.00
_cell.angle_gamma   90.00
#
_symmetry.space_group_name_H-M   'P 1'
#
loop_
_entity.id
_entity.type
_entity.pdbx_description
1 polymer ?
#
loop_
_entity_poly.entity_id
_entity_poly.type
_entity_poly.pdbx_seq_one_letter_code
_entity_poly.pdbx_strand_id
1 'polypeptide(L)'
;MSHDSIAARFNATGFSRWVNGTHGRAFRLFAGVAWLTFGLVFRDHWWGVAAMTWSFFPLSAGLFDLCWISAALGGPLSSRKIRAGQVTEAPVLH
;
A
#
# COMPACT_ATOMS: atom_id res chain seq x y z
N MET A 1 -18.89 -4.85 -23.01
CA MET A 1 -17.55 -4.55 -22.46
C MET A 1 -17.71 -4.48 -20.96
N SER A 2 -17.23 -5.49 -20.22
CA SER A 2 -17.14 -5.39 -18.77
C SER A 2 -16.23 -4.21 -18.45
N HIS A 3 -16.78 -3.20 -17.76
CA HIS A 3 -15.96 -2.14 -17.16
C HIS A 3 -15.24 -2.74 -15.95
N ASP A 4 -14.27 -3.61 -16.20
CA ASP A 4 -13.39 -4.10 -15.15
C ASP A 4 -12.48 -2.94 -14.78
N SER A 5 -12.85 -2.23 -13.71
CA SER A 5 -12.12 -1.06 -13.22
C SER A 5 -10.63 -1.37 -13.09
N ILE A 6 -9.76 -0.38 -13.33
CA ILE A 6 -8.31 -0.55 -13.20
C ILE A 6 -7.93 -1.13 -11.82
N ALA A 7 -8.68 -0.79 -10.78
CA ALA A 7 -8.56 -1.35 -9.44
C ALA A 7 -8.85 -2.87 -9.40
N ALA A 8 -9.85 -3.37 -10.10
CA ALA A 8 -10.15 -4.81 -10.19
C ALA A 8 -9.01 -5.58 -10.87
N ARG A 9 -8.49 -5.05 -11.99
CA ARG A 9 -7.33 -5.63 -12.69
C ARG A 9 -6.08 -5.64 -11.82
N PHE A 10 -5.84 -4.57 -11.06
CA PHE A 10 -4.75 -4.52 -10.08
C PHE A 10 -4.94 -5.54 -8.95
N ASN A 11 -6.15 -5.66 -8.40
CA ASN A 11 -6.47 -6.58 -7.31
C ASN A 11 -6.31 -8.05 -7.70
N ALA A 12 -6.51 -8.41 -8.97
CA ALA A 12 -6.26 -9.75 -9.47
C ALA A 12 -4.76 -10.15 -9.51
N THR A 13 -3.84 -9.17 -9.48
CA THR A 13 -2.40 -9.44 -9.59
C THR A 13 -1.81 -10.07 -8.32
N GLY A 14 -0.79 -10.92 -8.51
CA GLY A 14 0.00 -11.46 -7.40
C GLY A 14 0.70 -10.37 -6.57
N PHE A 15 1.10 -9.27 -7.21
CA PHE A 15 1.65 -8.10 -6.52
C PHE A 15 0.64 -7.47 -5.57
N SER A 16 -0.63 -7.28 -5.98
CA SER A 16 -1.65 -6.71 -5.09
C SER A 16 -1.94 -7.62 -3.90
N ARG A 17 -1.98 -8.95 -4.09
CA ARG A 17 -2.11 -9.91 -2.98
C ARG A 17 -0.94 -9.81 -2.00
N TRP A 18 0.29 -9.75 -2.50
CA TRP A 18 1.48 -9.61 -1.66
C TRP A 18 1.51 -8.28 -0.90
N VAL A 19 1.26 -7.16 -1.61
CA VAL A 19 1.32 -5.82 -1.03
C VAL A 19 0.22 -5.63 0.00
N ASN A 20 -0.98 -6.20 -0.18
CA ASN A 20 -2.06 -6.13 0.80
C ASN A 20 -1.96 -7.18 1.91
N GLY A 21 -1.01 -8.13 1.84
CA GLY A 21 -0.78 -9.15 2.86
C GLY A 21 0.13 -8.69 4.02
N THR A 22 0.39 -9.60 4.96
CA THR A 22 1.24 -9.34 6.13
C THR A 22 2.66 -8.93 5.75
N HIS A 23 3.24 -9.53 4.71
CA HIS A 23 4.57 -9.16 4.21
C HIS A 23 4.60 -7.74 3.64
N GLY A 24 3.61 -7.36 2.84
CA GLY A 24 3.48 -5.99 2.34
C GLY A 24 3.29 -4.97 3.45
N ARG A 25 2.54 -5.31 4.51
CA ARG A 25 2.41 -4.46 5.71
C ARG A 25 3.75 -4.25 6.40
N ALA A 26 4.49 -5.33 6.66
CA ALA A 26 5.83 -5.25 7.26
C ALA A 26 6.78 -4.41 6.40
N PHE A 27 6.81 -4.64 5.09
CA PHE A 27 7.62 -3.86 4.15
C PHE A 27 7.35 -2.35 4.25
N ARG A 28 6.07 -1.94 4.29
CA ARG A 28 5.70 -0.52 4.42
C ARG A 28 6.15 0.07 5.77
N LEU A 29 6.00 -0.67 6.86
CA LEU A 29 6.50 -0.22 8.16
C LEU A 29 8.02 -0.03 8.15
N PHE A 30 8.78 -1.00 7.65
CA PHE A 30 10.23 -0.89 7.55
C PHE A 30 10.67 0.26 6.64
N ALA A 31 10.05 0.41 5.48
CA ALA A 31 10.33 1.53 4.58
C ALA A 31 10.03 2.88 5.24
N GLY A 32 8.92 2.98 5.97
CA GLY A 32 8.55 4.18 6.69
C GLY A 32 9.51 4.53 7.82
N VAL A 33 9.89 3.56 8.65
CA VAL A 33 10.89 3.75 9.71
C VAL A 33 12.24 4.14 9.13
N ALA A 34 12.67 3.52 8.02
CA ALA A 34 13.91 3.85 7.34
C ALA A 34 13.91 5.30 6.83
N TRP A 35 12.85 5.74 6.15
CA TRP A 35 12.71 7.11 5.68
C TRP A 35 12.66 8.14 6.81
N LEU A 36 11.94 7.83 7.90
CA LEU A 36 11.90 8.69 9.07
C LEU A 36 13.28 8.81 9.73
N THR A 37 13.97 7.68 9.91
CA THR A 37 15.31 7.65 10.50
C THR A 37 16.31 8.42 9.65
N PHE A 38 16.29 8.20 8.32
CA PHE A 38 17.10 8.95 7.37
C PHE A 38 16.82 10.46 7.47
N GLY A 39 15.55 10.84 7.47
CA GLY A 39 15.17 12.24 7.59
C GLY A 39 15.59 12.89 8.92
N LEU A 40 15.57 12.14 10.02
CA LEU A 40 16.06 12.60 11.33
C LEU A 40 17.58 12.82 11.33
N VAL A 41 18.34 11.92 10.68
CA VAL A 41 19.81 12.04 10.55
C VAL A 41 20.19 13.25 9.69
N PHE A 42 19.44 13.53 8.62
CA PHE A 42 19.71 14.62 7.68
C PHE A 42 18.77 15.82 7.85
N ARG A 43 18.21 16.03 9.04
CA ARG A 43 17.16 17.04 9.32
C ARG A 43 17.57 18.48 8.99
N ASP A 44 18.87 18.77 8.98
CA ASP A 44 19.41 20.09 8.67
C ASP A 44 19.42 20.39 7.15
N HIS A 45 19.05 19.41 6.33
CA HIS A 45 18.90 19.55 4.89
C HIS A 45 17.43 19.44 4.47
N TRP A 46 17.06 20.20 3.43
CA TRP A 46 15.69 20.20 2.90
C TRP A 46 15.22 18.80 2.45
N TRP A 47 16.12 17.98 1.91
CA TRP A 47 15.80 16.60 1.51
C TRP A 47 15.55 15.67 2.71
N GLY A 48 16.16 15.94 3.87
CA GLY A 48 15.88 15.22 5.11
C GLY A 48 14.47 15.52 5.63
N VAL A 49 14.06 16.79 5.57
CA VAL A 49 12.69 17.20 5.90
C VAL A 49 11.67 16.59 4.92
N ALA A 50 12.00 16.58 3.62
CA ALA A 50 11.17 15.92 2.61
C ALA A 50 11.04 14.40 2.87
N ALA A 51 12.15 13.74 3.21
CA ALA A 51 12.20 12.33 3.59
C ALA A 51 11.33 12.02 4.82
N MET A 52 11.42 12.83 5.89
CA MET A 52 10.57 12.66 7.07
C MET A 52 9.10 12.84 6.71
N THR A 53 8.77 13.86 5.91
CA THR A 53 7.39 14.10 5.47
C THR A 53 6.88 12.93 4.64
N TRP A 54 7.71 12.41 3.73
CA TRP A 54 7.38 11.27 2.88
C TRP A 54 7.14 9.99 3.69
N SER A 55 7.84 9.80 4.82
CA SER A 55 7.66 8.63 5.70
C SER A 55 6.21 8.46 6.20
N PHE A 56 5.42 9.54 6.19
CA PHE A 56 4.00 9.52 6.54
C PHE A 56 3.20 8.48 5.72
N PHE A 57 3.43 8.39 4.41
CA PHE A 57 2.69 7.47 3.54
C PHE A 57 2.93 5.99 3.87
N PRO A 58 4.17 5.48 3.89
CA PRO A 58 4.44 4.09 4.25
C PRO A 58 4.11 3.78 5.72
N LEU A 59 4.36 4.68 6.67
CA LEU A 59 4.00 4.47 8.08
C LEU A 59 2.49 4.38 8.28
N SER A 60 1.71 5.30 7.73
CA SER A 60 0.24 5.27 7.82
C SER A 60 -0.33 4.02 7.14
N ALA A 61 0.19 3.65 5.96
CA ALA A 61 -0.22 2.45 5.25
C ALA A 61 0.07 1.16 6.04
N GLY A 62 1.24 1.07 6.68
CA GLY A 62 1.62 -0.08 7.50
C GLY A 62 0.87 -0.14 8.83
N LEU A 63 0.62 1.01 9.48
CA LEU A 63 0.01 1.08 10.80
C LEU A 63 -1.51 0.89 10.75
N PHE A 64 -2.17 1.51 9.77
CA PHE A 64 -3.63 1.51 9.62
C PHE A 64 -4.15 0.50 8.58
N ASP A 65 -3.28 -0.33 7.98
CA ASP A 65 -3.63 -1.31 6.93
C ASP A 65 -4.30 -0.64 5.72
N LEU A 66 -3.68 0.45 5.25
CA LEU A 66 -4.15 1.25 4.12
C LEU A 66 -3.33 0.95 2.85
N CYS A 67 -3.97 1.07 1.70
CA CYS A 67 -3.35 0.95 0.39
C CYS A 67 -3.52 2.23 -0.42
N TRP A 68 -2.56 3.15 -0.30
CA TRP A 68 -2.51 4.38 -1.08
C TRP A 68 -2.52 4.15 -2.59
N ILE A 69 -1.93 3.04 -3.06
CA ILE A 69 -1.92 2.65 -4.47
C ILE A 69 -3.35 2.34 -4.95
N SER A 70 -4.11 1.55 -4.20
CA SER A 70 -5.49 1.23 -4.57
C SER A 70 -6.38 2.48 -4.55
N ALA A 71 -6.21 3.34 -3.53
CA ALA A 71 -6.91 4.63 -3.48
C ALA A 71 -6.61 5.51 -4.70
N ALA A 72 -5.34 5.61 -5.11
CA ALA A 72 -4.93 6.37 -6.28
C ALA A 72 -5.53 5.81 -7.60
N LEU A 73 -5.80 4.50 -7.65
CA LEU A 73 -6.44 3.83 -8.77
C LEU A 73 -7.99 3.84 -8.71
N GLY A 74 -8.58 4.57 -7.76
CA GLY A 74 -10.04 4.65 -7.57
C GLY A 74 -10.64 3.45 -6.81
N GLY A 75 -9.79 2.59 -6.23
CA GLY A 75 -10.18 1.45 -5.42
C GLY A 75 -10.30 1.77 -3.91
N PRO A 76 -10.73 0.80 -3.11
CA PRO A 76 -10.90 0.99 -1.67
C PRO A 76 -9.56 1.23 -0.96
N LEU A 77 -9.53 2.23 -0.08
CA LEU A 77 -8.32 2.63 0.66
C LEU A 77 -7.88 1.61 1.72
N SER A 78 -8.77 0.72 2.17
CA SER A 78 -8.43 -0.30 3.18
C SER A 78 -7.97 -1.61 2.55
N SER A 79 -6.79 -2.07 2.93
CA SER A 79 -6.27 -3.38 2.50
C SER A 79 -7.16 -4.54 2.95
N ARG A 80 -7.86 -4.43 4.09
CA ARG A 80 -8.91 -5.40 4.50
C ARG A 80 -10.03 -5.53 3.47
N LYS A 81 -10.55 -4.41 2.97
CA LYS A 81 -11.63 -4.40 1.97
C LYS A 81 -11.16 -4.97 0.64
N ILE A 82 -9.92 -4.67 0.25
CA ILE A 82 -9.30 -5.26 -0.94
C ILE A 82 -9.21 -6.79 -0.78
N ARG A 83 -8.68 -7.28 0.34
CA ARG A 83 -8.57 -8.72 0.63
C ARG A 83 -9.94 -9.41 0.65
N ALA A 84 -10.96 -8.77 1.23
CA ALA A 84 -12.31 -9.32 1.22
C ALA A 84 -12.87 -9.48 -0.20
N GLY A 85 -12.66 -8.49 -1.08
CA GLY A 85 -13.03 -8.59 -2.50
C GLY A 85 -12.26 -9.68 -3.24
N GLN A 86 -10.96 -9.85 -2.95
CA GLN A 86 -10.12 -10.90 -3.54
C GLN A 86 -10.55 -12.32 -3.18
N VAL A 87 -11.15 -12.52 -1.99
CA VAL A 87 -11.72 -13.81 -1.59
C VAL A 87 -13.02 -14.09 -2.36
N THR A 88 -13.84 -13.06 -2.59
CA THR A 88 -15.13 -13.19 -3.30
C THR A 88 -14.96 -13.37 -4.82
N GLU A 89 -13.92 -12.81 -5.43
CA GLU A 89 -13.62 -12.93 -6.88
C GLU A 89 -12.69 -14.11 -7.22
N ALA A 90 -12.43 -15.03 -6.29
CA ALA A 90 -11.64 -16.21 -6.61
C ALA A 90 -12.32 -17.02 -7.73
N PRO A 91 -11.62 -17.32 -8.85
CA PRO A 91 -12.23 -18.06 -9.95
C PRO A 91 -12.62 -19.46 -9.46
N VAL A 92 -13.87 -19.84 -9.70
CA VAL A 92 -14.30 -21.24 -9.70
C VAL A 92 -13.47 -21.94 -10.78
N LEU A 93 -12.51 -22.75 -10.35
CA LEU A 93 -11.81 -23.69 -11.22
C LEU A 93 -12.85 -24.69 -11.75
N HIS A 94 -13.21 -24.55 -13.02
CA HIS A 94 -13.72 -25.64 -13.85
C HIS A 94 -12.62 -26.11 -14.78
#